data_AF-A0A372FXR2-F1
#
_entry.id   AF-A0A372FXR2-F1
#
_cell.length_a   1.000
_cell.length_b   1.000
_cell.length_c   1.000
_cell.angle_alpha   90.00
_cell.angle_beta   90.00
_cell.angle_gamma   90.00
#
_symmetry.space_group_name_H-M   'P 1'
#
loop_
_entity.id
_entity.type
_entity.pdbx_description
1 polymer ?
#
loop_
_entity_poly.entity_id
_entity_poly.type
_entity_poly.pdbx_seq_one_letter_code
_entity_poly.pdbx_strand_id
1 'polypeptide(L)'
;MEARWRLLSRGRRGGLRFLTSLAGVVALTGTLMVVLATDSARPSADEIDEVPLTEARLDMLTSAAAACPSLRPARLAGQVMAATGFEPTTEGGIGGLTAQEWEQWKPSPGAVPSDERASLLGLARLTCDLIGRLRADGLPDDPWRLAMAAFGSVIEDVRSVGGVPAHAAEFVASVEAYTATYDRLLGATPSRTPPLLAIPATPDPALTGAVPTRPGGTTATPTRVAPTTSRTAHPQGRATTASPSKTPPVEARRPASRTTSVIYHPGFASAQGLRLRGTARVSDTRLDLTQGKGDAGSAWADLPIDVDRSFTAAFRAELAGPVDGFAFVIQKEAAAPLGGTAGGLGYGAVYAFDDPNLRIRPSVAIEFDAYNNRAEGWDPPGDQHIAVTRDGDVKNHLVWAESQFDMFSNPMAIWIEYNASAHRLSVFVVRDGQPQPGTPLFTHGVDLRAVLGSDVGYVGFTAGSGQWGARQSILTWGLASS
;
A
#
# COMPACT_ATOMS: atom_id res chain seq x y z
N MET A 1 -66.65 14.48 5.14
CA MET A 1 -67.66 15.35 5.78
C MET A 1 -66.95 16.12 6.88
N GLU A 2 -67.01 17.46 6.84
CA GLU A 2 -66.42 18.30 7.89
C GLU A 2 -67.29 18.34 9.15
N ALA A 3 -66.66 18.46 10.32
CA ALA A 3 -67.28 19.06 11.49
C ALA A 3 -66.20 19.67 12.39
N ARG A 4 -65.85 20.94 12.13
CA ARG A 4 -65.06 21.76 13.07
C ARG A 4 -66.00 22.20 14.20
N TRP A 5 -65.59 22.07 15.46
CA TRP A 5 -66.11 22.92 16.52
C TRP A 5 -64.99 23.62 17.29
N ARG A 6 -65.33 24.81 17.80
CA ARG A 6 -64.40 25.88 18.12
C ARG A 6 -64.40 26.18 19.62
N LEU A 7 -63.18 26.41 20.14
CA LEU A 7 -62.79 27.55 21.00
C LEU A 7 -63.34 27.71 22.43
N LEU A 8 -62.38 28.04 23.32
CA LEU A 8 -62.45 29.00 24.45
C LEU A 8 -63.26 28.56 25.72
N SER A 9 -62.88 28.94 26.96
CA SER A 9 -61.66 29.62 27.45
C SER A 9 -61.52 29.63 28.99
N ARG A 10 -60.27 29.86 29.47
CA ARG A 10 -59.86 30.61 30.69
C ARG A 10 -60.36 30.19 32.10
N GLY A 11 -59.41 30.05 33.03
CA GLY A 11 -59.65 30.08 34.49
C GLY A 11 -58.62 29.29 35.33
N ARG A 12 -57.33 29.69 35.38
CA ARG A 12 -56.72 30.63 36.37
C ARG A 12 -56.24 29.98 37.70
N ARG A 13 -54.93 29.69 37.73
CA ARG A 13 -53.97 29.73 38.87
C ARG A 13 -54.16 28.80 40.09
N GLY A 14 -53.13 27.97 40.30
CA GLY A 14 -52.41 27.90 41.59
C GLY A 14 -52.49 26.56 42.33
N GLY A 15 -51.36 25.84 42.49
CA GLY A 15 -51.35 24.62 43.32
C GLY A 15 -50.24 23.59 43.07
N LEU A 16 -48.97 24.02 43.04
CA LEU A 16 -47.78 23.29 43.50
C LEU A 16 -47.75 21.73 43.43
N ARG A 17 -46.88 21.15 42.57
CA ARG A 17 -46.08 19.95 42.90
C ARG A 17 -44.90 19.73 41.93
N PHE A 18 -43.73 19.54 42.53
CA PHE A 18 -42.52 18.84 42.07
C PHE A 18 -42.29 18.56 40.57
N LEU A 19 -41.12 18.99 40.08
CA LEU A 19 -40.07 18.07 39.60
C LEU A 19 -38.71 18.78 39.60
N THR A 20 -37.67 18.10 40.09
CA THR A 20 -36.31 18.62 40.27
C THR A 20 -35.43 18.34 39.05
N SER A 21 -34.90 19.38 38.42
CA SER A 21 -33.79 19.28 37.47
C SER A 21 -32.49 19.78 38.12
N LEU A 22 -31.57 18.86 38.43
CA LEU A 22 -30.25 19.20 38.94
C LEU A 22 -29.24 19.19 37.79
N ALA A 23 -28.81 20.38 37.36
CA ALA A 23 -27.61 20.52 36.55
C ALA A 23 -26.39 20.48 37.49
N GLY A 24 -25.56 19.44 37.38
CA GLY A 24 -24.36 19.23 38.18
C GLY A 24 -23.13 19.08 37.30
N VAL A 25 -22.22 20.05 37.38
CA VAL A 25 -20.98 20.10 36.58
C VAL A 25 -20.05 18.95 36.96
N VAL A 26 -19.56 18.19 35.97
CA VAL A 26 -18.40 17.32 36.10
C VAL A 26 -17.24 17.95 35.35
N ALA A 27 -16.25 18.44 36.09
CA ALA A 27 -15.01 18.93 35.51
C ALA A 27 -14.10 17.74 35.16
N LEU A 28 -13.92 17.44 33.88
CA LEU A 28 -12.78 16.62 33.44
C LEU A 28 -11.53 17.50 33.37
N THR A 29 -10.56 17.22 34.23
CA THR A 29 -9.21 17.75 34.11
C THR A 29 -8.52 17.11 32.91
N GLY A 30 -8.38 17.87 31.81
CA GLY A 30 -7.62 17.43 30.65
C GLY A 30 -6.13 17.35 30.97
N THR A 31 -5.59 16.15 31.12
CA THR A 31 -4.15 15.92 31.21
C THR A 31 -3.53 16.15 29.84
N LEU A 32 -2.79 17.26 29.67
CA LEU A 32 -2.05 17.56 28.46
C LEU A 32 -0.90 16.56 28.31
N MET A 33 -1.14 15.46 27.58
CA MET A 33 -0.07 14.62 27.02
C MET A 33 0.69 15.46 25.99
N VAL A 34 1.80 16.07 26.40
CA VAL A 34 2.81 16.57 25.46
C VAL A 34 3.47 15.35 24.83
N VAL A 35 2.94 14.92 23.70
CA VAL A 35 3.65 14.00 22.80
C VAL A 35 4.85 14.78 22.29
N LEU A 36 6.03 14.48 22.85
CA LEU A 36 7.29 14.86 22.24
C LEU A 36 7.38 14.10 20.93
N ALA A 37 7.01 14.76 19.84
CA ALA A 37 7.31 14.28 18.50
C ALA A 37 8.83 14.14 18.40
N THR A 38 9.31 12.89 18.44
CA THR A 38 10.65 12.60 17.98
C THR A 38 10.67 12.98 16.51
N ASP A 39 11.52 13.95 16.17
CA ASP A 39 11.66 14.47 14.81
C ASP A 39 12.28 13.36 13.94
N SER A 40 11.41 12.47 13.44
CA SER A 40 11.76 11.43 12.48
C SER A 40 12.31 12.13 11.26
N ALA A 41 13.62 12.06 11.07
CA ALA A 41 14.34 12.79 10.04
C ALA A 41 13.65 12.58 8.69
N ARG A 42 13.07 13.66 8.15
CA ARG A 42 12.50 13.64 6.80
C ARG A 42 13.59 13.17 5.83
N PRO A 43 13.28 12.32 4.84
CA PRO A 43 14.24 11.98 3.81
C PRO A 43 14.78 13.27 3.20
N SER A 44 16.12 13.35 3.08
CA SER A 44 16.77 14.47 2.43
C SER A 44 16.28 14.55 0.99
N ALA A 45 15.90 15.74 0.54
CA ALA A 45 15.19 15.94 -0.71
C ALA A 45 16.09 15.84 -1.97
N ASP A 46 17.12 14.99 -1.89
CA ASP A 46 18.05 14.58 -2.95
C ASP A 46 17.87 13.08 -3.29
N GLU A 47 16.98 12.35 -2.58
CA GLU A 47 16.68 10.92 -2.75
C GLU A 47 15.20 10.72 -3.13
N ILE A 48 14.76 11.43 -4.18
CA ILE A 48 13.44 11.24 -4.79
C ILE A 48 13.63 11.32 -6.31
N ASP A 49 13.27 10.27 -7.04
CA ASP A 49 13.41 10.22 -8.50
C ASP A 49 12.53 11.31 -9.14
N GLU A 50 13.13 12.39 -9.62
CA GLU A 50 12.43 13.54 -10.18
C GLU A 50 12.28 13.43 -11.71
N VAL A 51 11.09 13.74 -12.23
CA VAL A 51 10.91 13.98 -13.67
C VAL A 51 11.20 15.45 -13.97
N PRO A 52 12.23 15.78 -14.78
CA PRO A 52 12.55 17.15 -15.16
C PRO A 52 11.39 17.78 -15.96
N LEU A 53 10.94 18.97 -15.53
CA LEU A 53 9.91 19.70 -16.26
C LEU A 53 10.50 20.39 -17.49
N THR A 54 9.99 20.04 -18.67
CA THR A 54 10.24 20.82 -19.89
C THR A 54 9.50 22.16 -19.82
N GLU A 55 9.99 23.19 -20.53
CA GLU A 55 9.32 24.49 -20.64
C GLU A 55 7.85 24.35 -21.05
N ALA A 56 7.56 23.48 -22.02
CA ALA A 56 6.19 23.20 -22.47
C ALA A 56 5.31 22.61 -21.35
N ARG A 57 5.85 21.71 -20.53
CA ARG A 57 5.13 21.10 -19.40
C ARG A 57 4.95 22.10 -18.25
N LEU A 58 5.91 22.99 -18.01
CA LEU A 58 5.78 24.12 -17.07
C LEU A 58 4.69 25.11 -17.50
N ASP A 59 4.60 25.45 -18.80
CA ASP A 59 3.52 26.29 -19.34
C ASP A 59 2.14 25.66 -19.15
N MET A 60 2.03 24.34 -19.34
CA MET A 60 0.79 23.60 -19.11
C MET A 60 0.40 23.57 -17.62
N LEU A 61 1.36 23.25 -16.73
CA LEU A 61 1.17 23.29 -15.28
C LEU A 61 0.76 24.69 -14.79
N THR A 62 1.39 25.74 -15.30
CA THR A 62 1.08 27.13 -14.95
C THR A 62 -0.31 27.54 -15.42
N SER A 63 -0.68 27.17 -16.65
CA SER A 63 -2.00 27.41 -17.21
C SER A 63 -3.12 26.67 -16.43
N ALA A 64 -2.86 25.42 -16.03
CA ALA A 64 -3.80 24.62 -15.26
C ALA A 64 -3.93 25.11 -13.81
N ALA A 65 -2.81 25.45 -13.15
CA ALA A 65 -2.81 25.94 -11.77
C ALA A 65 -3.66 27.22 -11.59
N ALA A 66 -3.74 28.08 -12.61
CA ALA A 66 -4.58 29.27 -12.62
C ALA A 66 -6.09 29.00 -12.47
N ALA A 67 -6.55 27.74 -12.58
CA ALA A 67 -7.93 27.35 -12.29
C ALA A 67 -8.30 27.46 -10.80
N CYS A 68 -7.33 27.53 -9.88
CA CYS A 68 -7.57 27.61 -8.44
C CYS A 68 -6.63 28.61 -7.74
N PRO A 69 -7.13 29.63 -7.03
CA PRO A 69 -6.29 30.59 -6.30
C PRO A 69 -5.39 29.98 -5.21
N SER A 70 -5.67 28.76 -4.75
CA SER A 70 -4.89 28.04 -3.74
C SER A 70 -3.88 27.05 -4.33
N LEU A 71 -3.86 26.92 -5.67
CA LEU A 71 -2.98 26.04 -6.42
C LEU A 71 -1.88 26.87 -7.09
N ARG A 72 -0.67 26.32 -7.12
CA ARG A 72 0.53 26.90 -7.77
C ARG A 72 1.21 25.80 -8.58
N PRO A 73 2.05 26.11 -9.59
CA PRO A 73 2.62 25.10 -10.47
C PRO A 73 3.29 23.95 -9.74
N ALA A 74 4.07 24.24 -8.68
CA ALA A 74 4.71 23.22 -7.84
C ALA A 74 3.73 22.30 -7.09
N ARG A 75 2.59 22.81 -6.61
CA ARG A 75 1.55 21.99 -5.94
C ARG A 75 0.89 21.04 -6.93
N LEU A 76 0.59 21.52 -8.15
CA LEU A 76 0.01 20.68 -9.20
C LEU A 76 1.04 19.66 -9.74
N ALA A 77 2.30 20.07 -9.92
CA ALA A 77 3.38 19.18 -10.33
C ALA A 77 3.64 18.09 -9.28
N GLY A 78 3.65 18.44 -7.99
CA GLY A 78 3.79 17.47 -6.90
C GLY A 78 2.63 16.48 -6.80
N GLN A 79 1.41 16.95 -7.06
CA GLN A 79 0.23 16.08 -7.14
C GLN A 79 0.30 15.11 -8.33
N VAL A 80 0.69 15.60 -9.51
CA VAL A 80 0.87 14.78 -10.71
C VAL A 80 1.98 13.75 -10.52
N MET A 81 3.13 14.16 -9.98
CA MET A 81 4.25 13.27 -9.73
C MET A 81 3.88 12.15 -8.75
N ALA A 82 3.19 12.48 -7.64
CA ALA A 82 2.70 11.48 -6.68
C ALA A 82 1.58 10.59 -7.25
N ALA A 83 0.77 11.09 -8.19
CA ALA A 83 -0.35 10.35 -8.76
C ALA A 83 0.05 9.44 -9.93
N THR A 84 1.03 9.83 -10.74
CA THR A 84 1.35 9.14 -12.00
C THR A 84 2.83 9.13 -12.39
N GLY A 85 3.72 9.84 -11.69
CA GLY A 85 5.09 10.06 -12.17
C GLY A 85 5.16 10.84 -13.49
N PHE A 86 4.10 11.55 -13.88
CA PHE A 86 3.87 12.11 -15.23
C PHE A 86 3.67 11.07 -16.36
N GLU A 87 3.46 9.79 -16.04
CA GLU A 87 3.09 8.79 -17.04
C GLU A 87 1.56 8.81 -17.31
N PRO A 88 1.12 8.68 -18.58
CA PRO A 88 -0.30 8.85 -18.92
C PRO A 88 -1.13 7.60 -18.62
N THR A 89 -2.15 7.71 -17.76
CA THR A 89 -3.18 6.66 -17.62
C THR A 89 -4.16 6.68 -18.79
N THR A 90 -4.77 5.54 -19.10
CA THR A 90 -5.79 5.40 -20.15
C THR A 90 -7.06 6.19 -19.87
N GLU A 91 -7.42 6.37 -18.59
CA GLU A 91 -8.68 6.98 -18.14
C GLU A 91 -8.59 8.48 -17.93
N GLY A 92 -7.49 8.95 -17.33
CA GLY A 92 -7.33 10.34 -16.89
C GLY A 92 -6.09 11.05 -17.39
N GLY A 93 -5.20 10.34 -18.10
CA GLY A 93 -3.91 10.86 -18.54
C GLY A 93 -2.95 11.07 -17.38
N ILE A 94 -2.00 11.99 -17.57
CA ILE A 94 -0.96 12.30 -16.57
C ILE A 94 -1.52 12.85 -15.25
N GLY A 95 -2.75 13.38 -15.24
CA GLY A 95 -3.44 13.87 -14.06
C GLY A 95 -3.99 12.78 -13.13
N GLY A 96 -3.89 11.50 -13.48
CA GLY A 96 -4.29 10.39 -12.59
C GLY A 96 -5.77 10.40 -12.21
N LEU A 97 -6.64 10.93 -13.07
CA LEU A 97 -8.08 10.91 -12.87
C LEU A 97 -8.65 9.51 -13.19
N THR A 98 -9.59 9.04 -12.38
CA THR A 98 -10.45 7.90 -12.76
C THR A 98 -11.35 8.29 -13.93
N ALA A 99 -11.90 7.32 -14.65
CA ALA A 99 -12.87 7.56 -15.73
C ALA A 99 -14.06 8.43 -15.28
N GLN A 100 -14.53 8.28 -14.04
CA GLN A 100 -15.61 9.10 -13.48
C GLN A 100 -15.18 10.55 -13.24
N GLU A 101 -14.01 10.76 -12.63
CA GLU A 101 -13.46 12.10 -12.40
C GLU A 101 -13.14 12.80 -13.73
N TRP A 102 -12.62 12.08 -14.72
CA TRP A 102 -12.36 12.59 -16.05
C TRP A 102 -13.64 13.11 -16.70
N GLU A 103 -14.70 12.31 -16.77
CA GLU A 103 -15.96 12.73 -17.37
C GLU A 103 -16.59 13.94 -16.66
N GLN A 104 -16.42 14.04 -15.34
CA GLN A 104 -16.92 15.17 -14.56
C GLN A 104 -16.10 16.46 -14.74
N TRP A 105 -14.77 16.36 -14.86
CA TRP A 105 -13.87 17.53 -14.74
C TRP A 105 -13.14 17.94 -16.03
N LYS A 106 -13.21 17.13 -17.10
CA LYS A 106 -12.58 17.42 -18.40
C LYS A 106 -12.86 18.84 -18.92
N PRO A 107 -11.92 19.47 -19.64
CA PRO A 107 -12.04 20.87 -20.01
C PRO A 107 -13.17 21.16 -21.01
N SER A 108 -13.50 20.20 -21.87
CA SER A 108 -14.57 20.25 -22.85
C SER A 108 -15.10 18.83 -23.16
N PRO A 109 -16.30 18.69 -23.77
CA PRO A 109 -16.87 17.37 -24.07
C PRO A 109 -16.02 16.49 -24.99
N GLY A 110 -15.23 17.11 -25.88
CA GLY A 110 -14.36 16.42 -26.86
C GLY A 110 -12.89 16.32 -26.43
N ALA A 111 -12.56 16.66 -25.19
CA ALA A 111 -11.22 16.43 -24.66
C ALA A 111 -10.96 14.93 -24.47
N VAL A 112 -9.70 14.51 -24.66
CA VAL A 112 -9.25 13.11 -24.49
C VAL A 112 -8.19 13.02 -23.38
N PRO A 113 -8.11 11.91 -22.61
CA PRO A 113 -7.15 11.77 -21.51
C PRO A 113 -5.69 11.92 -21.94
N SER A 114 -5.36 11.53 -23.18
CA SER A 114 -4.01 11.62 -23.75
C SER A 114 -3.54 13.05 -24.09
N ASP A 115 -4.40 14.07 -23.99
CA ASP A 115 -3.98 15.47 -24.04
C ASP A 115 -3.50 15.89 -22.65
N GLU A 116 -2.18 16.00 -22.45
CA GLU A 116 -1.55 16.44 -21.19
C GLU A 116 -2.17 17.75 -20.66
N ARG A 117 -2.46 18.71 -21.54
CA ARG A 117 -3.01 20.02 -21.13
C ARG A 117 -4.43 19.88 -20.62
N ALA A 118 -5.22 19.02 -21.26
CA ALA A 118 -6.58 18.73 -20.83
C ALA A 118 -6.62 17.93 -19.52
N SER A 119 -5.74 16.95 -19.39
CA SER A 119 -5.51 16.14 -18.19
C SER A 119 -5.16 17.00 -16.96
N LEU A 120 -4.16 17.87 -17.08
CA LEU A 120 -3.76 18.80 -16.01
C LEU A 120 -4.87 19.79 -15.64
N LEU A 121 -5.61 20.32 -16.62
CA LEU A 121 -6.71 21.25 -16.35
C LEU A 121 -7.91 20.56 -15.69
N GLY A 122 -8.18 19.29 -16.00
CA GLY A 122 -9.17 18.47 -15.30
C GLY A 122 -8.78 18.27 -13.82
N LEU A 123 -7.54 17.87 -13.56
CA LEU A 123 -7.01 17.68 -12.21
C LEU A 123 -7.06 18.97 -11.37
N ALA A 124 -6.69 20.10 -11.96
CA ALA A 124 -6.74 21.39 -11.29
C ALA A 124 -8.16 21.82 -10.92
N ARG A 125 -9.17 21.50 -11.75
CA ARG A 125 -10.59 21.77 -11.47
C ARG A 125 -11.13 20.90 -10.34
N LEU A 126 -10.90 19.59 -10.38
CA LEU A 126 -11.24 18.66 -9.28
C LEU A 126 -10.64 19.14 -7.96
N THR A 127 -9.34 19.43 -7.97
CA THR A 127 -8.61 19.93 -6.79
C THR A 127 -9.21 21.24 -6.28
N CYS A 128 -9.62 22.15 -7.16
CA CYS A 128 -10.29 23.39 -6.78
C CYS A 128 -11.63 23.16 -6.07
N ASP A 129 -12.44 22.21 -6.55
CA ASP A 129 -13.73 21.86 -5.97
C ASP A 129 -13.58 21.18 -4.60
N LEU A 130 -12.64 20.23 -4.47
CA LEU A 130 -12.29 19.61 -3.19
C LEU A 130 -11.87 20.66 -2.14
N ILE A 131 -10.96 21.57 -2.50
CA ILE A 131 -10.54 22.71 -1.65
C ILE A 131 -11.74 23.57 -1.24
N GLY A 132 -12.66 23.85 -2.18
CA GLY A 132 -13.85 24.65 -1.94
C GLY A 132 -14.81 24.00 -0.93
N ARG A 133 -15.07 22.70 -1.09
CA ARG A 133 -15.94 21.91 -0.20
C ARG A 133 -15.35 21.77 1.20
N LEU A 134 -14.09 21.35 1.30
CA LEU A 134 -13.43 21.10 2.59
C LEU A 134 -13.19 22.39 3.38
N ARG A 135 -12.99 23.53 2.70
CA ARG A 135 -13.00 24.86 3.33
C ARG A 135 -14.38 25.23 3.89
N ALA A 136 -15.47 24.85 3.22
CA ALA A 136 -16.83 25.09 3.70
C ALA A 136 -17.19 24.20 4.90
N ASP A 137 -16.60 23.00 4.99
CA ASP A 137 -16.77 22.07 6.12
C ASP A 137 -16.05 22.56 7.41
N GLY A 138 -15.14 23.53 7.31
CA GLY A 138 -14.53 24.19 8.48
C GLY A 138 -13.54 23.34 9.28
N LEU A 139 -12.95 22.32 8.66
CA LEU A 139 -11.98 21.41 9.28
C LEU A 139 -10.67 22.14 9.67
N PRO A 140 -9.93 21.64 10.69
CA PRO A 140 -8.80 22.37 11.29
C PRO A 140 -7.47 22.36 10.50
N ASP A 141 -7.36 21.54 9.46
CA ASP A 141 -6.18 21.37 8.60
C ASP A 141 -6.20 22.33 7.37
N ASP A 142 -5.07 22.48 6.64
CA ASP A 142 -5.05 23.25 5.37
C ASP A 142 -6.03 22.63 4.35
N PRO A 143 -7.01 23.37 3.81
CA PRO A 143 -7.94 22.87 2.80
C PRO A 143 -7.27 22.30 1.54
N TRP A 144 -6.05 22.73 1.17
CA TRP A 144 -5.30 22.08 0.09
C TRP A 144 -4.80 20.69 0.50
N ARG A 145 -4.25 20.56 1.71
CA ARG A 145 -3.77 19.28 2.27
C ARG A 145 -4.91 18.27 2.41
N LEU A 146 -6.08 18.73 2.87
CA LEU A 146 -7.30 17.92 2.93
C LEU A 146 -7.82 17.55 1.54
N ALA A 147 -7.67 18.42 0.54
CA ALA A 147 -8.03 18.09 -0.84
C ALA A 147 -7.09 17.03 -1.46
N MET A 148 -5.80 17.01 -1.09
CA MET A 148 -4.91 15.91 -1.47
C MET A 148 -5.34 14.60 -0.81
N ALA A 149 -5.73 14.64 0.47
CA ALA A 149 -6.28 13.48 1.16
C ALA A 149 -7.55 12.95 0.46
N ALA A 150 -8.49 13.84 0.10
CA ALA A 150 -9.72 13.47 -0.59
C ALA A 150 -9.51 12.98 -2.04
N PHE A 151 -8.43 13.41 -2.72
CA PHE A 151 -8.06 12.90 -4.04
C PHE A 151 -7.41 11.51 -3.98
N GLY A 152 -6.58 11.28 -2.96
CA GLY A 152 -5.93 10.00 -2.71
C GLY A 152 -6.80 8.97 -1.98
N SER A 153 -8.07 9.30 -1.70
CA SER A 153 -9.10 8.39 -1.23
C SER A 153 -10.49 8.88 -1.64
N VAL A 154 -11.32 9.35 -0.71
CA VAL A 154 -12.64 9.99 -0.95
C VAL A 154 -12.90 11.12 0.05
N ILE A 155 -13.71 12.11 -0.34
CA ILE A 155 -14.04 13.28 0.52
C ILE A 155 -14.84 12.88 1.76
N GLU A 156 -15.62 11.80 1.68
CA GLU A 156 -16.38 11.22 2.80
C GLU A 156 -15.47 10.77 3.95
N ASP A 157 -14.30 10.20 3.67
CA ASP A 157 -13.36 9.72 4.69
C ASP A 157 -12.67 10.87 5.40
N VAL A 158 -12.25 11.90 4.65
CA VAL A 158 -11.71 13.15 5.20
C VAL A 158 -12.70 13.81 6.16
N ARG A 159 -13.99 13.80 5.82
CA ARG A 159 -15.09 14.31 6.66
C ARG A 159 -15.36 13.43 7.88
N SER A 160 -15.29 12.11 7.71
CA SER A 160 -15.50 11.12 8.77
C SER A 160 -14.46 11.24 9.88
N VAL A 161 -13.17 11.41 9.52
CA VAL A 161 -12.07 11.56 10.48
C VAL A 161 -11.82 13.01 10.91
N GLY A 162 -12.34 13.99 10.17
CA GLY A 162 -12.16 15.42 10.44
C GLY A 162 -10.77 15.95 10.12
N GLY A 163 -10.04 15.30 9.21
CA GLY A 163 -8.62 15.52 8.94
C GLY A 163 -8.11 14.59 7.83
N VAL A 164 -6.80 14.37 7.73
CA VAL A 164 -6.22 13.40 6.76
C VAL A 164 -6.44 11.96 7.26
N PRO A 165 -7.14 11.08 6.50
CA PRO A 165 -7.30 9.67 6.85
C PRO A 165 -5.96 8.92 6.82
N ALA A 166 -5.81 7.91 7.68
CA ALA A 166 -4.56 7.17 7.82
C ALA A 166 -4.09 6.50 6.51
N HIS A 167 -5.00 5.93 5.72
CA HIS A 167 -4.67 5.33 4.42
C HIS A 167 -4.22 6.36 3.37
N ALA A 168 -4.71 7.61 3.46
CA ALA A 168 -4.35 8.68 2.53
C ALA A 168 -3.11 9.48 2.98
N ALA A 169 -2.62 9.25 4.20
CA ALA A 169 -1.52 10.03 4.79
C ALA A 169 -0.20 9.89 4.01
N GLU A 170 0.10 8.70 3.50
CA GLU A 170 1.28 8.44 2.66
C GLU A 170 1.23 9.23 1.35
N PHE A 171 0.07 9.23 0.68
CA PHE A 171 -0.11 10.02 -0.54
C PHE A 171 0.05 11.52 -0.29
N VAL A 172 -0.59 12.04 0.77
CA VAL A 172 -0.46 13.46 1.14
C VAL A 172 1.00 13.83 1.42
N ALA A 173 1.74 12.98 2.14
CA ALA A 173 3.16 13.18 2.42
C ALA A 173 4.01 13.18 1.14
N SER A 174 3.76 12.27 0.20
CA SER A 174 4.41 12.24 -1.10
C SER A 174 4.13 13.50 -1.93
N VAL A 175 2.87 13.94 -1.99
CA VAL A 175 2.50 15.20 -2.67
C VAL A 175 3.20 16.41 -2.04
N GLU A 176 3.26 16.49 -0.71
CA GLU A 176 3.96 17.55 0.02
C GLU A 176 5.48 17.53 -0.28
N ALA A 177 6.10 16.35 -0.33
CA ALA A 177 7.52 16.18 -0.66
C ALA A 177 7.85 16.61 -2.10
N TYR A 178 7.11 16.10 -3.11
CA TYR A 178 7.30 16.52 -4.49
C TYR A 178 6.99 18.00 -4.71
N THR A 179 5.98 18.56 -4.01
CA THR A 179 5.69 20.01 -4.03
C THR A 179 6.91 20.81 -3.57
N ALA A 180 7.60 20.38 -2.50
CA ALA A 180 8.80 21.04 -2.01
C ALA A 180 9.99 20.94 -2.99
N THR A 181 10.11 19.84 -3.72
CA THR A 181 11.12 19.71 -4.80
C THR A 181 10.80 20.64 -5.98
N TYR A 182 9.57 20.64 -6.49
CA TYR A 182 9.20 21.55 -7.59
C TYR A 182 9.23 23.03 -7.18
N ASP A 183 8.95 23.38 -5.93
CA ASP A 183 9.15 24.74 -5.41
C ASP A 183 10.62 25.19 -5.51
N ARG A 184 11.58 24.30 -5.15
CA ARG A 184 13.01 24.59 -5.28
C ARG A 184 13.41 24.74 -6.74
N LEU A 185 13.01 23.82 -7.62
CA LEU A 185 13.35 23.85 -9.05
C LEU A 185 12.84 25.13 -9.72
N LEU A 186 11.59 25.51 -9.49
CA LEU A 186 10.98 26.70 -10.09
C LEU A 186 11.51 28.01 -9.47
N GLY A 187 11.78 28.00 -8.16
CA GLY A 187 12.37 29.13 -7.44
C GLY A 187 13.86 29.36 -7.69
N ALA A 188 14.60 28.36 -8.21
CA ALA A 188 16.03 28.44 -8.46
C ALA A 188 16.42 29.15 -9.78
N THR A 189 15.45 29.69 -10.53
CA THR A 189 15.74 30.43 -11.77
C THR A 189 16.46 31.76 -11.49
N PRO A 190 17.74 31.94 -11.85
CA PRO A 190 18.43 33.20 -11.61
C PRO A 190 17.89 34.27 -12.56
N SER A 191 17.58 35.46 -12.02
CA SER A 191 17.10 36.59 -12.80
C SER A 191 18.09 36.96 -13.90
N ARG A 192 17.76 36.61 -15.14
CA ARG A 192 18.63 36.82 -16.31
C ARG A 192 18.59 38.27 -16.77
N THR A 193 19.18 39.17 -15.99
CA THR A 193 19.52 40.52 -16.46
C THR A 193 20.45 40.38 -17.68
N PRO A 194 20.08 40.86 -18.88
CA PRO A 194 20.94 40.74 -20.03
C PRO A 194 22.20 41.61 -19.82
N PRO A 195 23.41 41.09 -20.04
CA PRO A 195 24.61 41.89 -19.91
C PRO A 195 24.63 42.95 -21.02
N LEU A 196 24.88 44.20 -20.62
CA LEU A 196 25.18 45.28 -21.57
C LEU A 196 26.39 44.90 -22.42
N LEU A 197 26.28 45.15 -23.73
CA LEU A 197 27.34 44.90 -24.71
C LEU A 197 28.62 45.67 -24.36
N ALA A 198 29.63 44.96 -23.85
CA ALA A 198 31.00 45.44 -23.77
C ALA A 198 31.76 45.01 -25.02
N ILE A 199 32.37 45.98 -25.71
CA ILE A 199 33.07 45.81 -26.99
C ILE A 199 34.38 45.02 -26.77
N PRO A 200 34.73 44.06 -27.63
CA PRO A 200 36.00 43.34 -27.51
C PRO A 200 37.18 44.21 -27.98
N ALA A 201 38.24 44.29 -27.17
CA ALA A 201 39.55 44.75 -27.60
C ALA A 201 40.35 43.56 -28.18
N THR A 202 41.21 43.86 -29.16
CA THR A 202 41.92 42.88 -30.01
C THR A 202 43.08 42.14 -29.32
N PRO A 203 43.50 40.97 -29.85
CA PRO A 203 44.55 40.13 -29.27
C PRO A 203 45.95 40.42 -29.82
N ASP A 204 46.98 39.86 -29.17
CA ASP A 204 48.28 39.52 -29.79
C ASP A 204 48.93 38.30 -29.08
N PRO A 205 49.89 37.55 -29.68
CA PRO A 205 50.04 36.11 -29.41
C PRO A 205 51.45 35.58 -29.06
N ALA A 206 51.47 34.32 -28.60
CA ALA A 206 52.61 33.36 -28.58
C ALA A 206 53.80 33.72 -27.62
N LEU A 207 54.74 32.84 -27.24
CA LEU A 207 55.34 31.63 -27.85
C LEU A 207 55.90 30.63 -26.80
N THR A 208 56.08 29.35 -27.18
CA THR A 208 56.99 28.30 -26.58
C THR A 208 56.76 27.90 -25.10
N GLY A 209 57.06 26.71 -24.56
CA GLY A 209 57.63 25.40 -24.99
C GLY A 209 57.88 24.56 -23.70
N ALA A 210 58.15 23.24 -23.66
CA ALA A 210 58.27 22.18 -24.68
C ALA A 210 58.10 20.77 -23.99
N VAL A 211 58.48 19.67 -24.67
CA VAL A 211 58.41 18.24 -24.25
C VAL A 211 59.80 17.62 -24.53
N PRO A 212 60.45 16.77 -23.68
CA PRO A 212 60.19 15.30 -23.73
C PRO A 212 60.59 14.35 -22.56
N THR A 213 60.17 13.08 -22.74
CA THR A 213 60.81 11.77 -22.38
C THR A 213 60.54 10.98 -21.07
N ARG A 214 60.47 9.65 -21.28
CA ARG A 214 60.23 8.44 -20.42
C ARG A 214 61.58 7.90 -19.80
N PRO A 215 61.73 6.68 -19.20
CA PRO A 215 60.81 5.75 -18.46
C PRO A 215 61.44 5.03 -17.21
N GLY A 216 60.66 4.18 -16.52
CA GLY A 216 61.10 3.08 -15.60
C GLY A 216 60.01 2.77 -14.55
N GLY A 217 59.50 1.55 -14.30
CA GLY A 217 60.16 0.33 -13.76
C GLY A 217 59.94 0.26 -12.23
N THR A 218 59.59 -0.83 -11.53
CA THR A 218 59.42 -2.26 -11.88
C THR A 218 58.59 -3.00 -10.78
N THR A 219 58.13 -4.22 -11.10
CA THR A 219 57.39 -5.25 -10.33
C THR A 219 57.80 -5.56 -8.88
N ALA A 220 56.84 -5.97 -8.01
CA ALA A 220 57.06 -6.94 -6.91
C ALA A 220 55.80 -7.75 -6.50
N THR A 221 55.97 -9.06 -6.39
CA THR A 221 55.07 -10.23 -6.24
C THR A 221 54.40 -10.42 -4.85
N PRO A 222 53.28 -11.18 -4.70
CA PRO A 222 52.68 -11.54 -3.40
C PRO A 222 53.28 -12.80 -2.75
N THR A 223 52.95 -13.07 -1.48
CA THR A 223 53.35 -14.29 -0.75
C THR A 223 52.16 -15.04 -0.13
N ARG A 224 52.12 -16.36 -0.37
CA ARG A 224 51.16 -17.35 0.14
C ARG A 224 51.85 -18.27 1.14
N VAL A 225 51.25 -18.57 2.29
CA VAL A 225 51.62 -19.74 3.12
C VAL A 225 50.38 -20.40 3.74
N ALA A 226 50.33 -21.73 3.63
CA ALA A 226 49.52 -22.71 4.35
C ALA A 226 50.23 -24.07 4.18
N PRO A 227 49.81 -25.19 4.81
CA PRO A 227 49.09 -25.42 6.07
C PRO A 227 49.90 -26.33 7.03
N THR A 228 49.35 -26.74 8.19
CA THR A 228 49.83 -27.95 8.92
C THR A 228 48.70 -28.65 9.68
N THR A 229 48.89 -29.93 10.01
CA THR A 229 47.85 -30.96 10.13
C THR A 229 47.63 -31.54 11.55
N SER A 230 46.38 -31.93 11.81
CA SER A 230 45.87 -33.04 12.65
C SER A 230 46.68 -33.65 13.82
N ARG A 231 45.98 -33.91 14.94
CA ARG A 231 46.13 -35.16 15.72
C ARG A 231 44.87 -35.55 16.50
N THR A 232 44.51 -36.83 16.43
CA THR A 232 43.42 -37.49 17.18
C THR A 232 43.88 -38.04 18.54
N ALA A 233 42.98 -38.07 19.54
CA ALA A 233 42.95 -39.08 20.61
C ALA A 233 41.66 -38.99 21.47
N HIS A 234 40.96 -40.13 21.60
CA HIS A 234 40.06 -40.51 22.71
C HIS A 234 40.86 -41.53 23.59
N PRO A 235 40.40 -42.10 24.74
CA PRO A 235 39.08 -42.07 25.38
C PRO A 235 39.10 -41.97 26.94
N GLN A 236 37.96 -42.29 27.59
CA GLN A 236 37.73 -42.54 29.04
C GLN A 236 37.78 -41.32 29.98
N GLY A 237 36.96 -41.17 31.02
CA GLY A 237 35.82 -41.99 31.47
C GLY A 237 35.72 -42.04 33.01
N ARG A 238 34.81 -41.28 33.65
CA ARG A 238 34.45 -41.47 35.07
C ARG A 238 33.05 -40.95 35.41
N ALA A 239 32.32 -41.71 36.22
CA ALA A 239 30.97 -41.38 36.68
C ALA A 239 30.96 -40.56 37.99
N THR A 240 29.94 -39.73 38.17
CA THR A 240 29.56 -39.12 39.46
C THR A 240 28.04 -39.14 39.63
N THR A 241 27.58 -40.13 40.41
CA THR A 241 26.46 -40.07 41.38
C THR A 241 25.30 -39.11 41.14
N ALA A 242 24.12 -39.67 40.85
CA ALA A 242 22.84 -38.98 40.91
C ALA A 242 22.33 -38.80 42.37
N SER A 243 21.46 -37.82 42.58
CA SER A 243 20.66 -37.64 43.81
C SER A 243 19.19 -37.40 43.42
N PRO A 244 18.18 -37.93 44.13
CA PRO A 244 16.83 -38.07 43.58
C PRO A 244 15.93 -36.86 43.86
N SER A 245 15.58 -36.12 42.80
CA SER A 245 14.48 -35.16 42.83
C SER A 245 13.14 -35.86 42.57
N LYS A 246 12.16 -35.69 43.47
CA LYS A 246 10.80 -36.22 43.32
C LYS A 246 10.00 -35.39 42.32
N THR A 247 9.75 -35.92 41.12
CA THR A 247 8.79 -35.36 40.16
C THR A 247 7.49 -36.16 40.23
N PRO A 248 6.30 -35.54 40.26
CA PRO A 248 5.03 -36.25 40.10
C PRO A 248 4.94 -36.90 38.70
N PRO A 249 4.07 -37.91 38.49
CA PRO A 249 3.85 -38.45 37.16
C PRO A 249 3.32 -37.36 36.23
N VAL A 250 3.91 -37.24 35.03
CA VAL A 250 3.32 -36.44 33.95
C VAL A 250 2.03 -37.16 33.55
N GLU A 251 0.89 -36.59 33.95
CA GLU A 251 -0.40 -37.06 33.45
C GLU A 251 -0.41 -36.87 31.93
N ALA A 252 -0.56 -37.98 31.20
CA ALA A 252 -0.47 -37.98 29.75
C ALA A 252 -1.59 -37.11 29.18
N ARG A 253 -1.23 -35.90 28.73
CA ARG A 253 -2.16 -34.93 28.14
C ARG A 253 -2.83 -35.60 26.94
N ARG A 254 -4.07 -36.07 27.15
CA ARG A 254 -4.91 -36.71 26.13
C ARG A 254 -4.86 -35.83 24.88
N PRO A 255 -4.47 -36.35 23.70
CA PRO A 255 -4.36 -35.53 22.51
C PRO A 255 -5.72 -34.87 22.26
N ALA A 256 -5.71 -33.53 22.11
CA ALA A 256 -6.90 -32.81 21.72
C ALA A 256 -7.35 -33.33 20.35
N SER A 257 -8.66 -33.53 20.17
CA SER A 257 -9.21 -33.95 18.88
C SER A 257 -8.84 -32.92 17.83
N ARG A 258 -7.92 -33.30 16.91
CA ARG A 258 -7.46 -32.44 15.82
C ARG A 258 -8.62 -32.19 14.87
N THR A 259 -9.11 -30.95 14.84
CA THR A 259 -10.26 -30.54 14.03
C THR A 259 -9.83 -30.16 12.62
N THR A 260 -10.47 -30.74 11.62
CA THR A 260 -10.40 -30.29 10.22
C THR A 260 -11.02 -28.89 10.12
N SER A 261 -10.23 -27.90 9.70
CA SER A 261 -10.75 -26.56 9.38
C SER A 261 -11.26 -26.55 7.95
N VAL A 262 -12.51 -26.11 7.77
CA VAL A 262 -13.14 -25.90 6.46
C VAL A 262 -13.67 -24.48 6.40
N ILE A 263 -13.24 -23.73 5.39
CA ILE A 263 -13.73 -22.40 5.05
C ILE A 263 -14.44 -22.54 3.70
N TYR A 264 -15.66 -22.01 3.56
CA TYR A 264 -16.42 -22.15 2.32
C TYR A 264 -17.38 -20.98 2.08
N HIS A 265 -17.07 -20.21 1.04
CA HIS A 265 -17.81 -19.09 0.49
C HIS A 265 -17.99 -19.36 -1.02
N PRO A 266 -19.12 -19.98 -1.46
CA PRO A 266 -19.44 -20.11 -2.88
C PRO A 266 -19.83 -18.77 -3.55
N GLY A 267 -19.83 -17.71 -2.74
CA GLY A 267 -20.17 -16.32 -2.98
C GLY A 267 -20.29 -15.64 -1.61
N PHE A 268 -20.11 -14.34 -1.54
CA PHE A 268 -20.11 -13.58 -0.29
C PHE A 268 -21.47 -12.92 -0.08
N ALA A 269 -22.41 -13.64 0.53
CA ALA A 269 -23.74 -13.09 0.87
C ALA A 269 -23.70 -12.13 2.08
N SER A 270 -22.68 -12.26 2.94
CA SER A 270 -22.39 -11.36 4.05
C SER A 270 -20.93 -11.56 4.51
N ALA A 271 -20.45 -10.73 5.45
CA ALA A 271 -19.16 -10.90 6.09
C ALA A 271 -19.12 -12.00 7.19
N GLN A 272 -20.15 -12.84 7.31
CA GLN A 272 -20.17 -13.89 8.33
C GLN A 272 -19.03 -14.90 8.12
N GLY A 273 -18.26 -15.16 9.19
CA GLY A 273 -17.06 -16.00 9.13
C GLY A 273 -15.79 -15.25 8.75
N LEU A 274 -15.87 -13.92 8.54
CA LEU A 274 -14.77 -13.06 8.11
C LEU A 274 -14.58 -11.86 9.03
N ARG A 275 -13.33 -11.49 9.28
CA ARG A 275 -12.93 -10.23 9.91
C ARG A 275 -12.38 -9.30 8.83
N LEU A 276 -13.18 -8.30 8.47
CA LEU A 276 -12.82 -7.29 7.47
C LEU A 276 -12.12 -6.10 8.11
N ARG A 277 -11.17 -5.49 7.40
CA ARG A 277 -10.42 -4.29 7.83
C ARG A 277 -10.10 -3.39 6.65
N GLY A 278 -9.87 -2.11 6.98
CA GLY A 278 -9.61 -1.08 6.00
C GLY A 278 -10.81 -0.92 5.08
N THR A 279 -10.56 -0.97 3.77
CA THR A 279 -11.57 -0.80 2.72
C THR A 279 -12.35 -2.08 2.40
N ALA A 280 -12.00 -3.22 3.01
CA ALA A 280 -12.61 -4.50 2.69
C ALA A 280 -14.10 -4.55 3.08
N ARG A 281 -14.96 -4.90 2.12
CA ARG A 281 -16.41 -5.03 2.29
C ARG A 281 -17.01 -6.15 1.45
N VAL A 282 -18.22 -6.57 1.80
CA VAL A 282 -19.03 -7.45 0.95
C VAL A 282 -20.03 -6.61 0.16
N SER A 283 -20.07 -6.80 -1.17
CA SER A 283 -20.98 -6.11 -2.11
C SER A 283 -21.45 -7.11 -3.15
N ASP A 284 -22.73 -7.14 -3.52
CA ASP A 284 -23.25 -7.90 -4.68
C ASP A 284 -22.71 -9.34 -4.86
N THR A 285 -22.62 -10.12 -3.78
CA THR A 285 -22.07 -11.49 -3.73
C THR A 285 -20.54 -11.64 -3.88
N ARG A 286 -19.78 -10.55 -3.95
CA ARG A 286 -18.31 -10.52 -3.94
C ARG A 286 -17.75 -9.88 -2.66
N LEU A 287 -16.52 -10.23 -2.32
CA LEU A 287 -15.71 -9.59 -1.28
C LEU A 287 -14.77 -8.60 -1.97
N ASP A 288 -15.11 -7.31 -1.93
CA ASP A 288 -14.27 -6.23 -2.44
C ASP A 288 -13.21 -5.89 -1.38
N LEU A 289 -11.93 -6.01 -1.69
CA LEU A 289 -10.84 -5.65 -0.78
C LEU A 289 -10.51 -4.16 -0.94
N THR A 290 -10.39 -3.70 -2.19
CA THR A 290 -10.22 -2.30 -2.62
C THR A 290 -11.29 -1.97 -3.65
N GLN A 291 -11.54 -0.69 -3.90
CA GLN A 291 -12.53 -0.19 -4.86
C GLN A 291 -12.14 1.11 -5.59
N GLY A 292 -11.12 1.83 -5.10
CA GLY A 292 -10.70 3.13 -5.58
C GLY A 292 -9.19 3.33 -5.41
N LYS A 293 -8.77 4.56 -5.08
CA LYS A 293 -7.37 4.99 -4.94
C LYS A 293 -6.92 4.94 -3.48
N GLY A 294 -5.65 4.60 -3.24
CA GLY A 294 -5.06 4.62 -1.91
C GLY A 294 -5.74 3.67 -0.92
N ASP A 295 -6.37 2.61 -1.42
CA ASP A 295 -7.06 1.64 -0.58
C ASP A 295 -6.07 0.63 -0.02
N ALA A 296 -6.33 0.19 1.21
CA ALA A 296 -5.76 -1.01 1.79
C ALA A 296 -6.89 -1.79 2.46
N GLY A 297 -7.10 -3.03 2.02
CA GLY A 297 -8.17 -3.89 2.53
C GLY A 297 -7.65 -5.27 2.92
N SER A 298 -8.23 -5.84 3.98
CA SER A 298 -7.97 -7.24 4.32
C SER A 298 -9.20 -7.95 4.90
N ALA A 299 -9.26 -9.26 4.67
CA ALA A 299 -10.37 -10.13 5.02
C ALA A 299 -9.85 -11.48 5.51
N TRP A 300 -10.02 -11.75 6.80
CA TRP A 300 -9.45 -12.93 7.47
C TRP A 300 -10.54 -13.90 7.90
N ALA A 301 -10.33 -15.20 7.71
CA ALA A 301 -11.24 -16.20 8.25
C ALA A 301 -11.29 -16.13 9.79
N ASP A 302 -12.49 -16.26 10.35
CA ASP A 302 -12.70 -16.36 11.81
C ASP A 302 -12.01 -17.60 12.40
N LEU A 303 -11.96 -18.69 11.62
CA LEU A 303 -11.36 -19.98 11.96
C LEU A 303 -9.93 -20.08 11.41
N PRO A 304 -8.92 -20.34 12.27
CA PRO A 304 -7.57 -20.65 11.81
C PRO A 304 -7.46 -22.07 11.25
N ILE A 305 -6.32 -22.36 10.62
CA ILE A 305 -5.92 -23.69 10.13
C ILE A 305 -4.78 -24.26 10.99
N ASP A 306 -4.63 -25.59 10.96
CA ASP A 306 -3.44 -26.28 11.45
C ASP A 306 -2.40 -26.30 10.31
N VAL A 307 -1.26 -25.63 10.49
CA VAL A 307 -0.16 -25.57 9.49
C VAL A 307 0.87 -26.70 9.65
N ASP A 308 0.70 -27.56 10.67
CA ASP A 308 1.34 -28.88 10.75
C ASP A 308 0.64 -29.91 9.82
N ARG A 309 -0.44 -29.46 9.14
CA ARG A 309 -1.28 -30.26 8.24
C ARG A 309 -1.25 -29.75 6.81
N SER A 310 -1.51 -30.68 5.90
CA SER A 310 -1.69 -30.34 4.50
C SER A 310 -3.02 -29.60 4.33
N PHE A 311 -3.07 -28.65 3.42
CA PHE A 311 -4.31 -27.97 3.06
C PHE A 311 -4.39 -27.74 1.56
N THR A 312 -5.62 -27.60 1.07
CA THR A 312 -5.89 -27.04 -0.26
C THR A 312 -6.78 -25.81 -0.11
N ALA A 313 -6.49 -24.78 -0.88
CA ALA A 313 -7.34 -23.61 -1.05
C ALA A 313 -7.67 -23.44 -2.53
N ALA A 314 -8.89 -23.02 -2.83
CA ALA A 314 -9.34 -22.69 -4.17
C ALA A 314 -10.19 -21.43 -4.12
N PHE A 315 -9.93 -20.46 -4.99
CA PHE A 315 -10.68 -19.21 -5.02
C PHE A 315 -10.75 -18.62 -6.43
N ARG A 316 -11.74 -17.77 -6.63
CA ARG A 316 -11.87 -16.94 -7.83
C ARG A 316 -11.64 -15.49 -7.45
N ALA A 317 -10.85 -14.77 -8.23
CA ALA A 317 -10.53 -13.36 -8.00
C ALA A 317 -10.75 -12.53 -9.26
N GLU A 318 -11.02 -11.24 -9.10
CA GLU A 318 -11.18 -10.25 -10.18
C GLU A 318 -10.32 -9.03 -9.87
N LEU A 319 -9.50 -8.60 -10.84
CA LEU A 319 -8.85 -7.29 -10.86
C LEU A 319 -9.54 -6.44 -11.92
N ALA A 320 -10.26 -5.41 -11.47
CA ALA A 320 -10.84 -4.39 -12.33
C ALA A 320 -10.00 -3.11 -12.22
N GLY A 321 -8.92 -3.10 -13.01
CA GLY A 321 -7.86 -2.09 -13.03
C GLY A 321 -6.49 -2.77 -13.19
N PRO A 322 -5.49 -2.12 -13.80
CA PRO A 322 -4.18 -2.70 -14.06
C PRO A 322 -3.20 -2.59 -12.88
N VAL A 323 -3.68 -2.23 -11.68
CA VAL A 323 -2.85 -2.03 -10.48
C VAL A 323 -3.62 -2.48 -9.22
N ASP A 324 -2.99 -2.53 -8.05
CA ASP A 324 -1.61 -2.98 -7.89
C ASP A 324 -1.72 -4.50 -7.88
N GLY A 325 -2.36 -5.05 -6.86
CA GLY A 325 -2.68 -6.48 -6.82
C GLY A 325 -3.43 -6.92 -5.56
N PHE A 326 -3.37 -8.21 -5.28
CA PHE A 326 -3.86 -8.79 -4.03
C PHE A 326 -2.98 -9.97 -3.61
N ALA A 327 -3.10 -10.42 -2.36
CA ALA A 327 -2.43 -11.62 -1.89
C ALA A 327 -3.36 -12.54 -1.09
N PHE A 328 -3.10 -13.84 -1.16
CA PHE A 328 -3.56 -14.82 -0.18
C PHE A 328 -2.47 -14.98 0.88
N VAL A 329 -2.79 -14.73 2.15
CA VAL A 329 -1.80 -14.61 3.23
C VAL A 329 -2.08 -15.60 4.35
N ILE A 330 -1.02 -16.24 4.83
CA ILE A 330 -1.00 -17.16 5.98
C ILE A 330 -0.10 -16.53 7.05
N GLN A 331 -0.66 -16.21 8.22
CA GLN A 331 0.05 -15.42 9.24
C GLN A 331 -0.36 -15.80 10.67
N LYS A 332 0.37 -15.32 11.68
CA LYS A 332 0.25 -15.78 13.08
C LYS A 332 -0.78 -15.03 13.94
N GLU A 333 -1.00 -13.76 13.68
CA GLU A 333 -1.77 -12.85 14.52
C GLU A 333 -3.29 -12.99 14.30
N ALA A 334 -4.00 -13.37 15.37
CA ALA A 334 -5.45 -13.57 15.35
C ALA A 334 -6.27 -12.30 15.06
N ALA A 335 -5.65 -11.12 15.23
CA ALA A 335 -6.30 -9.82 15.22
C ALA A 335 -6.24 -9.17 13.83
N ALA A 336 -6.91 -9.78 12.85
CA ALA A 336 -7.17 -9.27 11.49
C ALA A 336 -6.22 -8.14 11.05
N PRO A 337 -4.96 -8.44 10.70
CA PRO A 337 -3.97 -7.40 10.42
C PRO A 337 -4.22 -6.72 9.06
N LEU A 338 -3.66 -5.53 8.88
CA LEU A 338 -3.76 -4.74 7.66
C LEU A 338 -2.42 -4.04 7.41
N GLY A 339 -1.84 -4.25 6.23
CA GLY A 339 -0.62 -3.56 5.79
C GLY A 339 -0.90 -2.34 4.92
N GLY A 340 0.11 -1.93 4.15
CA GLY A 340 0.10 -0.72 3.34
C GLY A 340 -0.81 -0.76 2.11
N THR A 341 -1.01 0.42 1.52
CA THR A 341 -1.73 0.63 0.25
C THR A 341 -0.87 0.18 -0.95
N ALA A 342 -1.28 0.46 -2.19
CA ALA A 342 -0.47 0.26 -3.42
C ALA A 342 0.23 -1.12 -3.48
N GLY A 343 1.47 -1.19 -3.98
CA GLY A 343 2.34 -2.38 -3.98
C GLY A 343 2.72 -2.94 -2.59
N GLY A 344 2.22 -2.36 -1.50
CA GLY A 344 2.16 -3.03 -0.20
C GLY A 344 1.10 -4.15 -0.16
N LEU A 345 0.18 -4.19 -1.14
CA LEU A 345 -0.83 -5.22 -1.36
C LEU A 345 -1.66 -5.59 -0.12
N GLY A 346 -1.81 -4.64 0.83
CA GLY A 346 -2.46 -4.84 2.11
C GLY A 346 -1.75 -5.79 3.09
N TYR A 347 -0.52 -6.24 2.81
CA TYR A 347 0.26 -7.16 3.66
C TYR A 347 1.71 -6.74 3.96
N GLY A 348 2.31 -5.89 3.12
CA GLY A 348 3.64 -5.32 3.26
C GLY A 348 3.62 -3.79 3.40
N ALA A 349 4.77 -3.16 3.14
CA ALA A 349 4.95 -1.71 3.15
C ALA A 349 5.35 -1.19 1.75
N VAL A 350 5.06 0.08 1.45
CA VAL A 350 5.26 0.70 0.13
C VAL A 350 6.57 1.50 0.09
N TYR A 351 7.22 1.50 -1.08
CA TYR A 351 8.43 2.26 -1.47
C TYR A 351 8.78 3.52 -0.64
N ALA A 352 7.89 4.50 -0.56
CA ALA A 352 8.20 5.80 0.06
C ALA A 352 8.41 5.72 1.58
N PHE A 353 7.83 4.71 2.23
CA PHE A 353 7.88 4.48 3.66
C PHE A 353 7.84 2.96 3.91
N ASP A 354 9.00 2.29 3.85
CA ASP A 354 9.16 0.90 4.32
C ASP A 354 9.00 0.83 5.85
N ASP A 355 7.79 1.12 6.32
CA ASP A 355 7.42 1.09 7.72
C ASP A 355 7.29 -0.38 8.14
N PRO A 356 8.19 -0.90 8.99
CA PRO A 356 8.10 -2.27 9.46
C PRO A 356 6.83 -2.53 10.29
N ASN A 357 6.05 -1.51 10.66
CA ASN A 357 4.75 -1.65 11.32
C ASN A 357 3.60 -1.98 10.33
N LEU A 358 3.75 -1.69 9.04
CA LEU A 358 2.78 -2.10 8.00
C LEU A 358 3.00 -3.55 7.51
N ARG A 359 4.19 -4.11 7.77
CA ARG A 359 4.51 -5.49 7.41
C ARG A 359 3.80 -6.50 8.32
N ILE A 360 2.86 -7.27 7.76
CA ILE A 360 2.18 -8.37 8.47
C ILE A 360 3.19 -9.50 8.70
N ARG A 361 3.54 -9.79 9.95
CA ARG A 361 4.61 -10.73 10.30
C ARG A 361 4.40 -11.42 11.66
N PRO A 362 4.83 -12.69 11.83
CA PRO A 362 5.37 -13.55 10.79
C PRO A 362 4.29 -14.04 9.83
N SER A 363 4.63 -14.13 8.54
CA SER A 363 3.69 -14.47 7.47
C SER A 363 4.37 -15.12 6.25
N VAL A 364 3.57 -15.83 5.47
CA VAL A 364 3.84 -16.17 4.06
C VAL A 364 2.68 -15.65 3.23
N ALA A 365 2.99 -14.92 2.18
CA ALA A 365 2.00 -14.42 1.23
C ALA A 365 2.22 -15.05 -0.15
N ILE A 366 1.11 -15.26 -0.86
CA ILE A 366 1.08 -15.60 -2.27
C ILE A 366 0.39 -14.44 -2.96
N GLU A 367 1.18 -13.58 -3.59
CA GLU A 367 0.73 -12.35 -4.23
C GLU A 367 0.44 -12.56 -5.72
N PHE A 368 -0.40 -11.68 -6.25
CA PHE A 368 -0.83 -11.59 -7.63
C PHE A 368 -0.70 -10.10 -8.00
N ASP A 369 0.48 -9.72 -8.46
CA ASP A 369 0.81 -8.33 -8.78
C ASP A 369 0.60 -8.06 -10.28
N ALA A 370 -0.25 -7.09 -10.56
CA ALA A 370 -0.60 -6.67 -11.91
C ALA A 370 0.15 -5.40 -12.35
N TYR A 371 0.85 -4.74 -11.43
CA TYR A 371 1.69 -3.58 -11.74
C TYR A 371 3.15 -3.99 -11.96
N ASN A 372 3.94 -3.11 -12.55
CA ASN A 372 5.34 -3.38 -12.90
C ASN A 372 6.26 -2.33 -12.28
N ASN A 373 6.76 -2.64 -11.09
CA ASN A 373 7.75 -1.89 -10.31
C ASN A 373 9.20 -2.41 -10.50
N ARG A 374 9.49 -2.90 -11.70
CA ARG A 374 10.83 -3.39 -12.06
C ARG A 374 11.87 -2.27 -12.19
N ALA A 375 11.47 -1.08 -12.63
CA ALA A 375 12.41 0.05 -12.81
C ALA A 375 13.00 0.50 -11.46
N GLU A 376 12.20 0.41 -10.42
CA GLU A 376 12.48 0.67 -9.01
C GLU A 376 13.16 -0.54 -8.32
N GLY A 377 13.29 -1.65 -9.05
CA GLY A 377 13.96 -2.89 -8.62
C GLY A 377 13.21 -3.65 -7.54
N TRP A 378 11.88 -3.60 -7.52
CA TRP A 378 11.03 -4.42 -6.64
C TRP A 378 10.66 -5.72 -7.34
N ASP A 379 10.23 -5.59 -8.58
CA ASP A 379 9.65 -6.71 -9.31
C ASP A 379 10.67 -7.53 -10.10
N PRO A 380 10.36 -8.82 -10.33
CA PRO A 380 11.10 -9.64 -11.27
C PRO A 380 11.01 -9.12 -12.72
N PRO A 381 11.83 -9.65 -13.64
CA PRO A 381 11.64 -9.44 -15.07
C PRO A 381 10.28 -9.99 -15.53
N GLY A 382 9.38 -9.11 -15.95
CA GLY A 382 8.05 -9.41 -16.46
C GLY A 382 7.21 -8.13 -16.51
N ASP A 383 5.92 -8.26 -16.83
CA ASP A 383 4.91 -7.17 -16.69
C ASP A 383 3.90 -7.45 -15.56
N GLN A 384 3.63 -8.71 -15.26
CA GLN A 384 2.67 -9.17 -14.25
C GLN A 384 3.20 -10.48 -13.65
N HIS A 385 3.28 -10.59 -12.34
CA HIS A 385 3.82 -11.78 -11.68
C HIS A 385 2.94 -12.30 -10.54
N ILE A 386 3.22 -13.56 -10.21
CA ILE A 386 2.65 -14.25 -9.06
C ILE A 386 3.85 -14.78 -8.29
N ALA A 387 3.93 -14.48 -7.00
CA ALA A 387 5.11 -14.80 -6.19
C ALA A 387 4.76 -15.31 -4.80
N VAL A 388 5.76 -15.93 -4.16
CA VAL A 388 5.74 -16.23 -2.72
C VAL A 388 6.70 -15.28 -2.03
N THR A 389 6.20 -14.52 -1.07
CA THR A 389 6.96 -13.60 -0.22
C THR A 389 6.79 -13.98 1.25
N ARG A 390 7.49 -13.26 2.13
CA ARG A 390 7.54 -13.59 3.56
C ARG A 390 7.60 -12.32 4.42
N ASP A 391 6.94 -12.37 5.58
CA ASP A 391 7.04 -11.36 6.65
C ASP A 391 6.79 -9.91 6.18
N GLY A 392 5.90 -9.73 5.19
CA GLY A 392 5.54 -8.43 4.60
C GLY A 392 6.60 -7.83 3.65
N ASP A 393 7.57 -8.63 3.19
CA ASP A 393 8.61 -8.19 2.27
C ASP A 393 8.18 -8.38 0.79
N VAL A 394 7.59 -7.34 0.21
CA VAL A 394 7.07 -7.29 -1.18
C VAL A 394 8.18 -7.16 -2.24
N LYS A 395 9.46 -7.32 -1.86
CA LYS A 395 10.62 -7.18 -2.76
C LYS A 395 11.40 -8.48 -2.89
N ASN A 396 11.57 -9.20 -1.77
CA ASN A 396 12.38 -10.41 -1.71
C ASN A 396 11.54 -11.66 -2.03
N HIS A 397 11.12 -11.77 -3.28
CA HIS A 397 10.42 -12.91 -3.86
C HIS A 397 11.20 -14.23 -3.66
N LEU A 398 10.63 -15.17 -2.89
CA LEU A 398 11.23 -16.48 -2.61
C LEU A 398 11.10 -17.46 -3.79
N VAL A 399 10.03 -17.29 -4.57
CA VAL A 399 9.84 -17.82 -5.93
C VAL A 399 8.80 -16.94 -6.62
N TRP A 400 8.85 -16.84 -7.94
CA TRP A 400 7.87 -16.12 -8.74
C TRP A 400 7.75 -16.75 -10.13
N ALA A 401 6.69 -16.41 -10.86
CA ALA A 401 6.58 -16.60 -12.30
C ALA A 401 5.66 -15.53 -12.90
N GLU A 402 5.82 -15.24 -14.19
CA GLU A 402 4.85 -14.43 -14.94
C GLU A 402 3.47 -15.11 -14.95
N SER A 403 2.40 -14.31 -14.96
CA SER A 403 1.01 -14.78 -15.00
C SER A 403 0.66 -15.63 -16.24
N GLN A 404 1.45 -15.53 -17.32
CA GLN A 404 1.21 -16.09 -18.67
C GLN A 404 -0.04 -15.55 -19.38
N PHE A 405 -0.82 -14.71 -18.72
CA PHE A 405 -2.06 -14.15 -19.23
C PHE A 405 -2.40 -12.86 -18.47
N ASP A 406 -3.00 -11.87 -19.15
CA ASP A 406 -3.43 -10.63 -18.49
C ASP A 406 -4.37 -10.90 -17.30
N MET A 407 -3.92 -10.57 -16.08
CA MET A 407 -4.62 -10.79 -14.81
C MET A 407 -5.75 -9.79 -14.55
N PHE A 408 -5.76 -8.65 -15.23
CA PHE A 408 -6.89 -7.72 -15.20
C PHE A 408 -7.88 -8.04 -16.34
N SER A 409 -9.05 -7.37 -16.33
CA SER A 409 -10.15 -7.53 -17.29
C SER A 409 -10.96 -8.85 -17.22
N ASN A 410 -10.40 -9.97 -16.76
CA ASN A 410 -11.12 -11.25 -16.63
C ASN A 410 -10.85 -11.90 -15.26
N PRO A 411 -11.86 -12.53 -14.63
CA PRO A 411 -11.62 -13.28 -13.41
C PRO A 411 -10.61 -14.41 -13.60
N MET A 412 -9.89 -14.72 -12.52
CA MET A 412 -8.96 -15.83 -12.40
C MET A 412 -9.56 -16.96 -11.57
N ALA A 413 -9.13 -18.19 -11.83
CA ALA A 413 -9.31 -19.32 -10.94
C ALA A 413 -7.94 -19.76 -10.41
N ILE A 414 -7.81 -19.80 -9.08
CA ILE A 414 -6.56 -20.07 -8.35
C ILE A 414 -6.74 -21.29 -7.46
N TRP A 415 -5.73 -22.15 -7.39
CA TRP A 415 -5.58 -23.20 -6.38
C TRP A 415 -4.21 -23.10 -5.71
N ILE A 416 -4.19 -23.33 -4.40
CA ILE A 416 -2.99 -23.38 -3.58
C ILE A 416 -3.01 -24.71 -2.83
N GLU A 417 -1.94 -25.49 -2.97
CA GLU A 417 -1.79 -26.79 -2.31
C GLU A 417 -0.56 -26.76 -1.42
N TYR A 418 -0.73 -27.03 -0.12
CA TYR A 418 0.36 -27.19 0.82
C TYR A 418 0.46 -28.62 1.31
N ASN A 419 1.65 -29.21 1.14
CA ASN A 419 2.00 -30.51 1.69
C ASN A 419 2.93 -30.32 2.89
N ALA A 420 2.38 -30.49 4.10
CA ALA A 420 3.10 -30.30 5.34
C ALA A 420 4.22 -31.34 5.56
N SER A 421 4.08 -32.58 5.09
CA SER A 421 5.14 -33.59 5.29
C SER A 421 6.36 -33.39 4.38
N ALA A 422 6.18 -32.64 3.28
CA ALA A 422 7.23 -32.32 2.32
C ALA A 422 7.70 -30.85 2.38
N HIS A 423 7.06 -30.02 3.21
CA HIS A 423 7.26 -28.56 3.24
C HIS A 423 7.16 -27.94 1.84
N ARG A 424 6.12 -28.31 1.07
CA ARG A 424 5.91 -27.86 -0.32
C ARG A 424 4.63 -27.07 -0.46
N LEU A 425 4.75 -25.88 -1.05
CA LEU A 425 3.63 -25.03 -1.44
C LEU A 425 3.58 -24.95 -2.97
N SER A 426 2.49 -25.35 -3.59
CA SER A 426 2.27 -25.30 -5.03
C SER A 426 1.14 -24.33 -5.37
N VAL A 427 1.34 -23.50 -6.39
CA VAL A 427 0.34 -22.52 -6.86
C VAL A 427 -0.06 -22.85 -8.29
N PHE A 428 -1.36 -22.91 -8.54
CA PHE A 428 -1.97 -23.16 -9.85
C PHE A 428 -2.91 -22.00 -10.17
N VAL A 429 -2.88 -21.52 -11.41
CA VAL A 429 -3.65 -20.34 -11.81
C VAL A 429 -3.97 -20.39 -13.29
N VAL A 430 -5.19 -19.99 -13.64
CA VAL A 430 -5.72 -19.91 -15.00
C VAL A 430 -6.75 -18.78 -15.09
N ARG A 431 -7.09 -18.36 -16.31
CA ARG A 431 -8.32 -17.58 -16.56
C ARG A 431 -9.53 -18.42 -16.13
N ASP A 432 -10.51 -17.79 -15.50
CA ASP A 432 -11.70 -18.46 -15.01
C ASP A 432 -12.47 -19.22 -16.11
N GLY A 433 -13.16 -20.29 -15.70
CA GLY A 433 -13.85 -21.22 -16.59
C GLY A 433 -12.94 -22.33 -17.15
N GLN A 434 -11.62 -22.25 -16.95
CA GLN A 434 -10.69 -23.35 -17.22
C GLN A 434 -10.56 -24.29 -16.01
N PRO A 435 -10.29 -25.59 -16.21
CA PRO A 435 -10.02 -26.53 -15.11
C PRO A 435 -8.65 -26.26 -14.47
N GLN A 436 -8.44 -26.76 -13.23
CA GLN A 436 -7.13 -26.75 -12.58
C GLN A 436 -6.09 -27.46 -13.48
N PRO A 437 -4.96 -26.82 -13.79
CA PRO A 437 -3.92 -27.43 -14.62
C PRO A 437 -3.23 -28.57 -13.88
N GLY A 438 -2.84 -29.63 -14.60
CA GLY A 438 -2.15 -30.80 -14.03
C GLY A 438 -0.71 -30.56 -13.56
N THR A 439 -0.20 -29.34 -13.75
CA THR A 439 1.13 -28.88 -13.33
C THR A 439 0.96 -27.50 -12.70
N PRO A 440 1.57 -27.21 -11.53
CA PRO A 440 1.53 -25.88 -10.94
C PRO A 440 2.34 -24.88 -11.75
N LEU A 441 2.00 -23.59 -11.63
CA LEU A 441 2.81 -22.49 -12.16
C LEU A 441 4.21 -22.51 -11.52
N PHE A 442 4.27 -22.74 -10.21
CA PHE A 442 5.51 -23.03 -9.48
C PHE A 442 5.24 -23.85 -8.19
N THR A 443 6.31 -24.44 -7.65
CA THR A 443 6.31 -25.07 -6.33
C THR A 443 7.47 -24.55 -5.49
N HIS A 444 7.16 -23.94 -4.35
CA HIS A 444 8.14 -23.46 -3.37
C HIS A 444 8.41 -24.49 -2.26
N GLY A 445 9.55 -24.37 -1.58
CA GLY A 445 9.89 -25.14 -0.39
C GLY A 445 9.80 -24.26 0.86
N VAL A 446 8.77 -24.45 1.69
CA VAL A 446 8.53 -23.64 2.89
C VAL A 446 7.95 -24.47 4.02
N ASP A 447 8.54 -24.33 5.21
CA ASP A 447 8.03 -24.89 6.46
C ASP A 447 7.19 -23.80 7.15
N LEU A 448 5.86 -23.84 6.94
CA LEU A 448 4.95 -22.82 7.49
C LEU A 448 4.99 -22.80 9.03
N ARG A 449 5.17 -23.94 9.68
CA ARG A 449 5.26 -24.05 11.14
C ARG A 449 6.51 -23.34 11.66
N ALA A 450 7.65 -23.50 10.99
CA ALA A 450 8.88 -22.81 11.33
C ALA A 450 8.84 -21.30 11.03
N VAL A 451 8.16 -20.88 9.95
CA VAL A 451 7.97 -19.44 9.64
C VAL A 451 7.10 -18.76 10.71
N LEU A 452 5.92 -19.31 11.01
CA LEU A 452 4.98 -18.71 11.98
C LEU A 452 5.42 -18.92 13.44
N GLY A 453 6.28 -19.92 13.70
CA GLY A 453 6.60 -20.37 15.06
C GLY A 453 5.37 -20.84 15.82
N SER A 454 4.45 -21.51 15.11
CA SER A 454 3.09 -21.87 15.55
C SER A 454 2.57 -23.02 14.68
N ASP A 455 1.79 -23.93 15.25
CA ASP A 455 0.96 -24.88 14.49
C ASP A 455 -0.40 -24.28 14.09
N VAL A 456 -0.80 -23.17 14.70
CA VAL A 456 -1.99 -22.38 14.31
C VAL A 456 -1.59 -21.28 13.33
N GLY A 457 -2.26 -21.21 12.17
CA GLY A 457 -2.14 -20.12 11.19
C GLY A 457 -3.50 -19.51 10.83
N TYR A 458 -3.55 -18.19 10.70
CA TYR A 458 -4.71 -17.44 10.23
C TYR A 458 -4.57 -17.16 8.74
N VAL A 459 -5.64 -17.41 7.99
CA VAL A 459 -5.68 -17.30 6.53
C VAL A 459 -6.66 -16.22 6.10
N GLY A 460 -6.32 -15.51 5.03
CA GLY A 460 -7.14 -14.43 4.52
C GLY A 460 -6.61 -13.88 3.21
N PHE A 461 -7.28 -12.83 2.75
CA PHE A 461 -6.86 -12.05 1.59
C PHE A 461 -6.52 -10.63 2.01
N THR A 462 -5.55 -10.03 1.32
CA THR A 462 -5.18 -8.63 1.43
C THR A 462 -5.12 -8.03 0.04
N ALA A 463 -5.36 -6.73 -0.10
CA ALA A 463 -5.11 -6.03 -1.35
C ALA A 463 -4.79 -4.55 -1.08
N GLY A 464 -4.10 -3.95 -2.04
CA GLY A 464 -3.70 -2.55 -2.03
C GLY A 464 -3.95 -1.92 -3.40
N SER A 465 -4.31 -0.64 -3.41
CA SER A 465 -4.34 0.16 -4.63
C SER A 465 -3.60 1.48 -4.42
N GLY A 466 -2.84 1.87 -5.43
CA GLY A 466 -2.13 3.14 -5.50
C GLY A 466 -3.03 4.23 -6.06
N GLN A 467 -2.41 5.22 -6.69
CA GLN A 467 -3.10 6.44 -7.12
C GLN A 467 -3.84 6.33 -8.45
N TRP A 468 -3.65 5.26 -9.22
CA TRP A 468 -4.49 4.98 -10.39
C TRP A 468 -5.80 4.31 -9.97
N GLY A 469 -5.77 3.64 -8.82
CA GLY A 469 -6.91 2.94 -8.23
C GLY A 469 -7.31 1.70 -9.00
N ALA A 470 -7.94 0.77 -8.29
CA ALA A 470 -8.51 -0.44 -8.85
C ALA A 470 -9.48 -1.06 -7.86
N ARG A 471 -10.31 -1.97 -8.35
CA ARG A 471 -11.08 -2.90 -7.50
C ARG A 471 -10.45 -4.28 -7.59
N GLN A 472 -9.89 -4.77 -6.49
CA GLN A 472 -9.53 -6.18 -6.33
C GLN A 472 -10.60 -6.88 -5.48
N SER A 473 -11.21 -7.93 -6.04
CA SER A 473 -12.34 -8.65 -5.43
C SER A 473 -12.10 -10.16 -5.40
N ILE A 474 -12.51 -10.80 -4.30
CA ILE A 474 -12.64 -12.26 -4.23
C ILE A 474 -14.11 -12.64 -4.50
N LEU A 475 -14.33 -13.52 -5.46
CA LEU A 475 -15.65 -13.94 -5.92
C LEU A 475 -16.13 -15.20 -5.19
N THR A 476 -15.21 -16.16 -4.97
CA THR A 476 -15.47 -17.39 -4.21
C THR A 476 -14.22 -17.79 -3.43
N TRP A 477 -14.37 -18.54 -2.34
CA TRP A 477 -13.26 -19.12 -1.58
C TRP A 477 -13.66 -20.45 -0.93
N GLY A 478 -12.87 -21.50 -1.15
CA GLY A 478 -12.87 -22.73 -0.36
C GLY A 478 -11.48 -23.01 0.19
N LEU A 479 -11.39 -23.53 1.42
CA LEU A 479 -10.17 -24.09 1.98
C LEU A 479 -10.49 -25.28 2.88
N ALA A 480 -9.70 -26.35 2.79
CA ALA A 480 -9.77 -27.49 3.71
C ALA A 480 -8.37 -27.88 4.22
N SER A 481 -8.21 -28.08 5.53
CA SER A 481 -6.96 -28.50 6.20
C SER A 481 -7.15 -29.83 6.95
N SER A 482 -6.23 -30.81 6.81
CA SER A 482 -6.39 -32.22 7.26
C SER A 482 -5.10 -32.94 7.70
#